data_AF-A0A926HR52-F1
#
_entry.id   AF-A0A926HR52-F1
#
_cell.length_a   1.000
_cell.length_b   1.000
_cell.length_c   1.000
_cell.angle_alpha   90.00
_cell.angle_beta   90.00
_cell.angle_gamma   90.00
#
_symmetry.space_group_name_H-M   'P 1'
#
loop_
_entity.id
_entity.type
_entity.pdbx_description
1 polymer ?
#
loop_
_entity_poly.entity_id
_entity_poly.type
_entity_poly.pdbx_seq_one_letter_code
_entity_poly.pdbx_strand_id
1 'polypeptide(L)'
;MIHERLEVEAYLNGENIVKDNLYRILTLIAKHCREQHLTPLQSREAIFCWANRNHIHIPYEVNAIITKVQADPVSLRETEVAVGEGDLDEIRRRFDGPKTRLVALAVLCYAKACENCDFTLSSVALGAWLGIHGSNIRRKYLKELLDFGYIEKLSTPQNNYKWTARDENKSCRYRLQVPLDPHPIYPLIGNNIEALCDKVF
;
A
#
# COMPACT_ATOMS: atom_id res chain seq x y z
N MET A 1 2.96 -1.55 -3.93
CA MET A 1 1.63 -1.61 -3.27
C MET A 1 0.54 -2.11 -4.18
N ILE A 2 0.72 -2.03 -5.50
CA ILE A 2 -0.25 -2.50 -6.49
C ILE A 2 0.17 -3.88 -6.97
N HIS A 3 1.40 -3.99 -7.48
CA HIS A 3 2.00 -5.27 -7.81
C HIS A 3 2.85 -5.76 -6.62
N GLU A 4 2.26 -6.57 -5.76
CA GLU A 4 2.90 -7.05 -4.53
C GLU A 4 4.00 -8.08 -4.79
N ARG A 5 3.90 -8.86 -5.88
CA ARG A 5 4.99 -9.77 -6.32
C ARG A 5 6.31 -9.03 -6.55
N LEU A 6 6.27 -7.97 -7.38
CA LEU A 6 7.46 -7.16 -7.66
C LEU A 6 8.06 -6.53 -6.39
N GLU A 7 7.20 -6.12 -5.45
CA GLU A 7 7.69 -5.64 -4.15
C GLU A 7 8.43 -6.72 -3.37
N VAL A 8 7.86 -7.93 -3.29
CA VAL A 8 8.51 -9.05 -2.61
C VAL A 8 9.86 -9.35 -3.22
N GLU A 9 9.96 -9.40 -4.56
CA GLU A 9 11.22 -9.65 -5.26
C GLU A 9 12.27 -8.59 -4.90
N ALA A 10 11.89 -7.31 -4.93
CA ALA A 10 12.77 -6.22 -4.50
C ALA A 10 13.22 -6.39 -3.03
N TYR A 11 12.29 -6.69 -2.10
CA TYR A 11 12.64 -6.92 -0.70
C TYR A 11 13.58 -8.11 -0.54
N LEU A 12 13.33 -9.22 -1.24
CA LEU A 12 14.18 -10.41 -1.24
C LEU A 12 15.57 -10.13 -1.81
N ASN A 13 15.74 -9.13 -2.67
CA ASN A 13 17.04 -8.66 -3.14
C ASN A 13 17.71 -7.63 -2.22
N GLY A 14 17.04 -7.23 -1.14
CA GLY A 14 17.57 -6.24 -0.18
C GLY A 14 17.29 -4.79 -0.57
N GLU A 15 16.37 -4.57 -1.50
CA GLU A 15 16.01 -3.25 -2.00
C GLU A 15 14.78 -2.70 -1.29
N ASN A 16 14.63 -1.37 -1.27
CA ASN A 16 13.41 -0.67 -0.79
C ASN A 16 12.97 -1.00 0.65
N ILE A 17 13.91 -1.37 1.52
CA ILE A 17 13.63 -1.73 2.92
C ILE A 17 13.42 -0.46 3.76
N VAL A 18 12.16 -0.12 4.02
CA VAL A 18 11.79 0.99 4.92
C VAL A 18 11.41 0.42 6.30
N LYS A 19 12.17 0.77 7.34
CA LYS A 19 12.00 0.25 8.71
C LYS A 19 10.57 0.43 9.26
N ASP A 20 9.97 1.58 9.02
CA ASP A 20 8.60 1.86 9.47
C ASP A 20 7.55 0.97 8.80
N ASN A 21 7.87 0.43 7.62
CA ASN A 21 7.01 -0.44 6.82
C ASN A 21 7.34 -1.94 7.01
N LEU A 22 8.25 -2.28 7.93
CA LEU A 22 8.78 -3.64 8.09
C LEU A 22 7.68 -4.68 8.35
N TYR A 23 6.63 -4.35 9.10
CA TYR A 23 5.50 -5.25 9.31
C TYR A 23 4.82 -5.68 7.99
N ARG A 24 4.61 -4.73 7.05
CA ARG A 24 4.06 -5.05 5.71
C ARG A 24 5.04 -5.91 4.93
N ILE A 25 6.33 -5.55 4.94
CA ILE A 25 7.39 -6.32 4.24
C ILE A 25 7.36 -7.77 4.70
N LEU A 26 7.38 -8.01 6.01
CA LEU A 26 7.32 -9.37 6.58
C LEU A 26 6.03 -10.10 6.21
N THR A 27 4.89 -9.39 6.18
CA THR A 27 3.61 -9.96 5.74
C THR A 27 3.67 -10.42 4.27
N LEU A 28 4.28 -9.62 3.39
CA LEU A 28 4.42 -9.96 1.98
C LEU A 28 5.40 -11.11 1.73
N ILE A 29 6.53 -11.13 2.45
CA ILE A 29 7.47 -12.26 2.41
C ILE A 29 6.80 -13.53 2.91
N ALA A 30 6.03 -13.47 4.01
CA ALA A 30 5.27 -14.62 4.50
C ALA A 30 4.23 -15.11 3.47
N LYS A 31 3.55 -14.21 2.75
CA LYS A 31 2.63 -14.58 1.66
C LYS A 31 3.36 -15.31 0.54
N HIS A 32 4.54 -14.81 0.16
CA HIS A 32 5.38 -15.45 -0.85
C HIS A 32 5.81 -16.86 -0.43
N CYS A 33 6.27 -17.04 0.81
CA CYS A 33 6.62 -18.37 1.34
C CYS A 33 5.42 -19.33 1.30
N ARG A 34 4.22 -18.85 1.63
CA ARG A 34 2.99 -19.65 1.56
C ARG A 34 2.67 -20.07 0.12
N GLU A 35 2.80 -19.18 -0.85
CA GLU A 35 2.59 -19.50 -2.27
C GLU A 35 3.63 -20.47 -2.82
N GLN A 36 4.82 -20.51 -2.22
CA GLN A 36 5.84 -21.55 -2.46
C GLN A 36 5.57 -22.85 -1.69
N HIS A 37 4.42 -22.97 -1.04
CA HIS A 37 4.01 -24.12 -0.23
C HIS A 37 4.98 -24.46 0.91
N LEU A 38 5.69 -23.46 1.44
CA LEU A 38 6.56 -23.66 2.60
C LEU A 38 5.74 -23.86 3.88
N THR A 39 6.20 -24.74 4.75
CA THR A 39 5.64 -24.94 6.10
C THR A 39 5.82 -23.67 6.96
N PRO A 40 5.07 -23.52 8.07
CA PRO A 40 5.27 -22.40 8.99
C PRO A 40 6.72 -22.28 9.49
N LEU A 41 7.37 -23.42 9.77
CA LEU A 41 8.75 -23.45 10.23
C LEU A 41 9.73 -22.97 9.14
N GLN A 42 9.60 -23.49 7.93
CA GLN A 42 10.43 -23.05 6.79
C GLN A 42 10.21 -21.58 6.45
N SER A 43 8.97 -21.09 6.55
CA SER A 43 8.65 -19.67 6.34
C SER A 43 9.35 -18.79 7.38
N ARG A 44 9.36 -19.22 8.66
CA ARG A 44 10.07 -18.54 9.73
C ARG A 44 11.57 -18.49 9.46
N GLU A 45 12.17 -19.63 9.12
CA GLU A 45 13.60 -19.72 8.77
C GLU A 45 13.95 -18.79 7.60
N ALA A 46 13.16 -18.81 6.53
CA ALA A 46 13.35 -17.94 5.36
C ALA A 46 13.31 -16.45 5.74
N ILE A 47 12.34 -16.04 6.57
CA ILE A 47 12.22 -14.66 7.06
C ILE A 47 13.45 -14.23 7.88
N PHE A 48 13.92 -15.07 8.82
CA PHE A 48 15.08 -14.73 9.63
C PHE A 48 16.39 -14.78 8.83
N CYS A 49 16.55 -15.71 7.89
CA CYS A 49 17.67 -15.72 6.96
C CYS A 49 17.71 -14.45 6.12
N TRP A 50 16.56 -14.03 5.58
CA TRP A 50 16.42 -12.76 4.86
C TRP A 50 16.78 -11.56 5.75
N ALA A 51 16.28 -11.52 6.98
CA ALA A 51 16.54 -10.41 7.90
C ALA A 51 18.02 -10.32 8.30
N ASN A 52 18.66 -11.46 8.57
CA ASN A 52 20.08 -11.52 8.90
C ASN A 52 20.95 -11.05 7.73
N ARG A 53 20.66 -11.51 6.50
CA ARG A 53 21.38 -11.09 5.29
C ARG A 53 21.29 -9.58 5.05
N ASN A 54 20.17 -8.96 5.44
CA ASN A 54 19.94 -7.53 5.26
C ASN A 54 20.23 -6.69 6.53
N HIS A 55 20.80 -7.28 7.58
CA HIS A 55 21.08 -6.63 8.86
C HIS A 55 19.85 -5.96 9.51
N ILE A 56 18.69 -6.61 9.41
CA ILE A 56 17.41 -6.13 9.94
C ILE A 56 17.11 -6.80 11.28
N HIS A 57 16.92 -5.98 12.33
CA HIS A 57 16.29 -6.46 13.56
C HIS A 57 14.77 -6.47 13.41
N ILE A 58 14.13 -7.63 13.63
CA ILE A 58 12.67 -7.79 13.59
C ILE A 58 12.09 -7.58 15.00
N PRO A 59 11.36 -6.49 15.27
CA PRO A 59 10.76 -6.24 16.58
C PRO A 59 9.36 -6.88 16.74
N TYR A 60 8.97 -7.79 15.85
CA TYR A 60 7.61 -8.35 15.76
C TYR A 60 7.59 -9.85 16.04
N GLU A 61 6.42 -10.34 16.48
CA GLU A 61 6.15 -11.75 16.67
C GLU A 61 5.90 -12.41 15.30
N VAL A 62 6.96 -12.99 14.71
CA VAL A 62 6.93 -13.55 13.34
C VAL A 62 5.94 -14.71 13.21
N ASN A 63 5.70 -15.50 14.26
CA ASN A 63 4.76 -16.62 14.15
C ASN A 63 3.33 -16.10 13.98
N ALA A 64 2.89 -15.07 14.72
CA ALA A 64 1.59 -14.44 14.51
C ALA A 64 1.42 -13.92 13.08
N ILE A 65 2.46 -13.34 12.48
CA ILE A 65 2.41 -12.88 11.07
C ILE A 65 2.19 -14.08 10.14
N ILE A 66 2.98 -15.14 10.29
CA ILE A 66 2.87 -16.36 9.48
C ILE A 66 1.50 -17.01 9.65
N THR A 67 1.04 -17.21 10.89
CA THR A 67 -0.27 -17.80 11.20
C THR A 67 -1.39 -16.96 10.59
N LYS A 68 -1.34 -15.63 10.72
CA LYS A 68 -2.31 -14.73 10.10
C LYS A 68 -2.34 -14.88 8.58
N VAL A 69 -1.17 -14.92 7.95
CA VAL A 69 -1.05 -15.09 6.50
C VAL A 69 -1.51 -16.48 6.04
N GLN A 70 -1.30 -17.52 6.83
CA GLN A 70 -1.78 -18.87 6.49
C GLN A 70 -3.31 -18.99 6.61
N ALA A 71 -3.92 -18.25 7.54
CA ALA A 71 -5.37 -18.22 7.70
C ALA A 71 -6.10 -17.38 6.65
N ASP A 72 -5.43 -16.38 6.07
CA ASP A 72 -6.00 -15.47 5.06
C ASP A 72 -5.64 -15.94 3.63
N PRO A 73 -6.56 -16.50 2.82
CA PRO A 73 -6.22 -17.07 1.52
C PRO A 73 -5.86 -16.04 0.43
N VAL A 74 -5.82 -14.74 0.75
CA VAL A 74 -5.53 -13.70 -0.25
C VAL A 74 -4.09 -13.80 -0.75
N SER A 75 -3.93 -14.14 -2.04
CA SER A 75 -2.66 -14.17 -2.77
C SER A 75 -2.00 -12.79 -2.87
N LEU A 76 -0.73 -12.78 -3.27
CA LEU A 76 -0.03 -11.56 -3.68
C LEU A 76 -0.72 -10.98 -4.91
N ARG A 77 -0.94 -9.66 -4.88
CA ARG A 77 -1.59 -8.95 -5.98
C ARG A 77 -0.65 -8.74 -7.17
N GLU A 78 -1.15 -8.98 -8.37
CA GLU A 78 -0.44 -8.82 -9.65
C GLU A 78 -1.31 -8.06 -10.66
N THR A 79 -2.05 -7.07 -10.16
CA THR A 79 -3.00 -6.30 -10.98
C THR A 79 -2.28 -5.25 -11.79
N GLU A 80 -2.51 -5.26 -13.10
CA GLU A 80 -2.14 -4.16 -13.99
C GLU A 80 -3.10 -2.99 -13.81
N VAL A 81 -2.57 -1.78 -13.69
CA VAL A 81 -3.36 -0.57 -13.48
C VAL A 81 -2.96 0.48 -14.49
N ALA A 82 -3.96 1.17 -15.03
CA ALA A 82 -3.77 2.28 -15.93
C ALA A 82 -4.77 3.41 -15.64
N VAL A 83 -4.38 4.64 -15.98
CA VAL A 83 -5.18 5.85 -15.78
C VAL A 83 -5.55 6.47 -17.13
N GLY A 84 -6.75 7.02 -17.23
CA GLY A 84 -7.25 7.75 -18.41
C GLY A 84 -7.20 9.26 -18.20
N GLU A 85 -7.49 10.04 -19.24
CA GLU A 85 -7.48 11.52 -19.14
C GLU A 85 -8.55 12.03 -18.17
N GLY A 86 -9.73 11.41 -18.10
CA GLY A 86 -10.78 11.82 -17.16
C GLY A 86 -10.35 11.69 -15.70
N ASP A 87 -9.53 10.69 -15.38
CA ASP A 87 -8.94 10.55 -14.06
C ASP A 87 -7.96 11.70 -13.75
N LEU A 88 -7.13 12.04 -14.74
CA LEU A 88 -6.10 13.07 -14.62
C LEU A 88 -6.73 14.46 -14.50
N ASP A 89 -7.80 14.73 -15.24
CA ASP A 89 -8.52 16.00 -15.18
C ASP A 89 -9.14 16.23 -13.80
N GLU A 90 -9.68 15.19 -13.15
CA GLU A 90 -10.15 15.29 -11.77
C GLU A 90 -9.03 15.60 -10.78
N ILE A 91 -7.81 15.09 -11.00
CA ILE A 91 -6.64 15.42 -10.19
C ILE A 91 -6.18 16.86 -10.45
N ARG A 92 -6.06 17.27 -11.72
CA ARG A 92 -5.63 18.62 -12.14
C ARG A 92 -6.59 19.69 -11.62
N ARG A 93 -7.89 19.42 -11.68
CA ARG A 93 -8.95 20.34 -11.26
C ARG A 93 -8.97 20.61 -9.76
N ARG A 94 -8.49 19.66 -8.93
CA ARG A 94 -8.58 19.74 -7.46
C ARG A 94 -7.28 20.13 -6.80
N PHE A 95 -6.13 19.87 -7.42
CA PHE A 95 -4.83 20.01 -6.78
C PHE A 95 -3.81 20.71 -7.68
N ASP A 96 -3.11 21.69 -7.13
CA ASP A 96 -2.01 22.40 -7.83
C ASP A 96 -0.63 21.89 -7.41
N GLY A 97 -0.52 21.40 -6.18
CA GLY A 97 0.77 20.96 -5.62
C GLY A 97 1.29 19.68 -6.28
N PRO A 98 2.53 19.65 -6.79
CA PRO A 98 3.06 18.47 -7.49
C PRO A 98 3.07 17.21 -6.60
N LYS A 99 3.44 17.36 -5.32
CA LYS A 99 3.38 16.25 -4.36
C LYS A 99 1.96 15.80 -4.03
N THR A 100 0.99 16.71 -4.05
CA THR A 100 -0.42 16.34 -3.83
C THR A 100 -0.97 15.60 -5.04
N ARG A 101 -0.64 16.03 -6.27
CA ARG A 101 -0.97 15.30 -7.51
C ARG A 101 -0.37 13.90 -7.53
N LEU A 102 0.91 13.76 -7.13
CA LEU A 102 1.57 12.47 -6.98
C LEU A 102 0.81 11.56 -6.00
N VAL A 103 0.43 12.08 -4.83
CA VAL A 103 -0.32 11.31 -3.83
C VAL A 103 -1.72 10.94 -4.34
N ALA A 104 -2.42 11.87 -5.00
CA ALA A 104 -3.73 11.61 -5.60
C ALA A 104 -3.67 10.52 -6.67
N LEU A 105 -2.68 10.59 -7.55
CA LEU A 105 -2.43 9.58 -8.58
C LEU A 105 -2.12 8.21 -7.95
N ALA A 106 -1.28 8.16 -6.92
CA ALA A 106 -0.97 6.93 -6.20
C ALA A 106 -2.21 6.30 -5.55
N VAL A 107 -3.06 7.13 -4.93
CA VAL A 107 -4.33 6.70 -4.32
C VAL A 107 -5.29 6.16 -5.37
N LEU A 108 -5.43 6.84 -6.51
CA LEU A 108 -6.24 6.39 -7.63
C LEU A 108 -5.77 5.03 -8.15
N CYS A 109 -4.48 4.88 -8.43
CA CYS A 109 -3.94 3.62 -8.93
C CYS A 109 -4.17 2.49 -7.91
N TYR A 110 -4.02 2.77 -6.62
CA TYR A 110 -4.28 1.79 -5.57
C TYR A 110 -5.77 1.43 -5.46
N ALA A 111 -6.68 2.40 -5.59
CA ALA A 111 -8.12 2.16 -5.61
C ALA A 111 -8.52 1.27 -6.81
N LYS A 112 -8.02 1.59 -8.01
CA LYS A 112 -8.21 0.76 -9.21
C LYS A 112 -7.68 -0.67 -9.01
N ALA A 113 -6.52 -0.83 -8.38
CA ALA A 113 -5.96 -2.13 -8.05
C ALA A 113 -6.79 -2.94 -7.04
N CYS A 114 -7.64 -2.31 -6.23
CA CYS A 114 -8.52 -2.98 -5.27
C CYS A 114 -9.87 -3.38 -5.89
N GLU A 115 -10.10 -3.04 -7.16
CA GLU A 115 -11.35 -3.27 -7.90
C GLU A 115 -12.61 -2.74 -7.17
N ASN A 116 -12.42 -1.79 -6.25
CA ASN A 116 -13.46 -1.22 -5.41
C ASN A 116 -13.16 0.26 -5.16
N CYS A 117 -14.21 1.09 -5.20
CA CYS A 117 -14.09 2.48 -4.74
C CYS A 117 -13.76 2.56 -3.24
N ASP A 118 -14.09 1.53 -2.46
CA ASP A 118 -13.78 1.40 -1.04
C ASP A 118 -12.49 0.61 -0.84
N PHE A 119 -11.47 1.21 -0.25
CA PHE A 119 -10.16 0.59 -0.05
C PHE A 119 -9.56 0.92 1.31
N THR A 120 -8.69 0.04 1.79
CA THR A 120 -7.96 0.23 3.04
C THR A 120 -6.54 0.67 2.73
N LEU A 121 -6.13 1.82 3.25
CA LEU A 121 -4.83 2.42 2.95
C LEU A 121 -4.05 2.70 4.23
N SER A 122 -2.81 2.23 4.29
CA SER A 122 -1.84 2.58 5.32
C SER A 122 -1.03 3.79 4.89
N SER A 123 -1.05 4.86 5.70
CA SER A 123 -0.24 6.05 5.44
C SER A 123 1.27 5.78 5.47
N VAL A 124 1.69 4.77 6.24
CA VAL A 124 3.10 4.34 6.31
C VAL A 124 3.50 3.60 5.04
N ALA A 125 2.63 2.69 4.56
CA ALA A 125 2.90 1.99 3.31
C ALA A 125 2.91 2.97 2.13
N LEU A 126 1.89 3.83 2.03
CA LEU A 126 1.82 4.91 1.02
C LEU A 126 3.06 5.79 1.06
N GLY A 127 3.48 6.19 2.25
CA GLY A 127 4.70 6.97 2.43
C GLY A 127 5.96 6.25 1.95
N ALA A 128 6.12 4.97 2.28
CA ALA A 128 7.25 4.17 1.83
C ALA A 128 7.29 4.03 0.30
N TRP A 129 6.14 3.89 -0.36
CA TRP A 129 6.08 3.82 -1.83
C TRP A 129 6.40 5.14 -2.51
N LEU A 130 6.01 6.27 -1.91
CA LEU A 130 6.20 7.61 -2.48
C LEU A 130 7.49 8.31 -2.02
N GLY A 131 8.31 7.68 -1.17
CA GLY A 131 9.45 8.35 -0.55
C GLY A 131 9.05 9.54 0.35
N ILE A 132 7.81 9.55 0.88
CA ILE A 132 7.28 10.61 1.73
C ILE A 132 7.07 10.06 3.14
N HIS A 133 7.54 10.77 4.16
CA HIS A 133 7.31 10.34 5.55
C HIS A 133 5.80 10.19 5.86
N GLY A 134 5.41 9.07 6.47
CA GLY A 134 4.00 8.72 6.69
C GLY A 134 3.19 9.77 7.47
N SER A 135 3.83 10.56 8.33
CA SER A 135 3.16 11.69 9.01
C SER A 135 2.69 12.77 8.04
N ASN A 136 3.47 13.06 6.99
CA ASN A 136 3.14 14.07 5.98
C ASN A 136 2.03 13.56 5.06
N ILE A 137 2.08 12.26 4.70
CA ILE A 137 0.96 11.58 4.03
C ILE A 137 -0.33 11.81 4.82
N ARG A 138 -0.36 11.49 6.12
CA ARG A 138 -1.57 11.61 6.93
C ARG A 138 -2.02 13.05 7.17
N ARG A 139 -1.11 13.94 7.58
CA ARG A 139 -1.45 15.28 8.09
C ARG A 139 -1.65 16.32 7.00
N LYS A 140 -0.96 16.17 5.87
CA LYS A 140 -0.98 17.13 4.76
C LYS A 140 -1.74 16.56 3.57
N TYR A 141 -1.20 15.54 2.91
CA TYR A 141 -1.68 15.14 1.60
C TYR A 141 -3.04 14.43 1.64
N LEU A 142 -3.22 13.42 2.51
CA LEU A 142 -4.52 12.77 2.68
C LEU A 142 -5.57 13.73 3.24
N LYS A 143 -5.16 14.70 4.07
CA LYS A 143 -6.06 15.74 4.57
C LYS A 143 -6.55 16.62 3.40
N GLU A 144 -5.65 17.06 2.54
CA GLU A 144 -6.00 17.85 1.35
C GLU A 144 -6.92 17.06 0.41
N LEU A 145 -6.64 15.78 0.17
CA LEU A 145 -7.52 14.91 -0.63
C LEU A 145 -8.94 14.78 -0.04
N LEU A 146 -9.07 14.79 1.30
CA LEU A 146 -10.36 14.79 1.99
C LEU A 146 -11.05 16.15 1.89
N ASP A 147 -10.34 17.24 2.19
CA ASP A 147 -10.87 18.61 2.20
C ASP A 147 -11.42 19.01 0.82
N PHE A 148 -10.75 18.57 -0.25
CA PHE A 148 -11.17 18.82 -1.63
C PHE A 148 -12.05 17.72 -2.21
N GLY A 149 -12.58 16.80 -1.39
CA GLY A 149 -13.58 15.81 -1.80
C GLY A 149 -13.13 14.86 -2.90
N TYR A 150 -11.83 14.53 -2.97
CA TYR A 150 -11.30 13.50 -3.86
C TYR A 150 -11.48 12.10 -3.27
N ILE A 151 -11.31 12.00 -1.95
CA ILE A 151 -11.63 10.80 -1.17
C ILE A 151 -12.54 11.17 0.00
N GLU A 152 -13.25 10.17 0.52
CA GLU A 152 -13.99 10.21 1.77
C GLU A 152 -13.40 9.20 2.75
N LYS A 153 -13.38 9.52 4.05
CA LYS A 153 -12.98 8.56 5.09
C LYS A 153 -14.20 7.81 5.59
N LEU A 154 -14.20 6.48 5.45
CA LEU A 154 -15.29 5.64 5.92
C LEU A 154 -15.14 5.35 7.43
N SER A 155 -16.25 5.42 8.16
CA SER A 155 -16.29 5.03 9.57
C SER A 155 -15.96 3.55 9.72
N THR A 156 -15.05 3.23 10.63
CA THR A 156 -14.82 1.84 11.04
C THR A 156 -15.97 1.44 11.96
N PRO A 157 -16.63 0.27 11.77
CA PRO A 157 -17.65 -0.17 12.72
C PRO A 157 -17.07 -0.18 14.13
N GLN A 158 -17.73 0.49 15.07
CA GLN A 158 -17.39 0.44 16.49
C GLN A 158 -17.62 -0.99 16.97
N ASN A 159 -16.59 -1.83 16.96
CA ASN A 159 -16.62 -3.04 17.77
C ASN A 159 -16.48 -2.60 19.23
N ASN A 160 -17.51 -2.89 20.04
CA ASN A 160 -17.61 -2.59 21.47
C ASN A 160 -16.56 -3.30 22.36
N TYR A 161 -15.53 -3.90 21.78
CA TYR A 161 -14.42 -4.50 22.51
C TYR A 161 -13.23 -3.54 22.54
N LYS A 162 -13.10 -2.81 23.65
CA LYS A 162 -11.91 -2.03 24.00
C LYS A 162 -10.72 -2.97 24.27
N TRP A 163 -10.09 -3.47 23.22
CA TRP A 163 -8.70 -3.92 23.30
C TRP A 163 -7.80 -2.69 23.16
N THR A 164 -7.15 -2.34 24.28
CA THR A 164 -6.07 -1.37 24.47
C THR A 164 -5.84 -0.34 23.35
N ALA A 165 -6.02 0.94 23.69
CA ALA A 165 -5.83 2.16 22.90
C ALA A 165 -4.43 2.40 22.27
N ARG A 166 -3.60 1.36 22.13
CA ARG A 166 -2.29 1.40 21.45
C ARG A 166 -2.29 0.83 20.03
N ASP A 167 -3.32 0.06 19.64
CA ASP A 167 -3.38 -0.61 18.33
C ASP A 167 -4.68 -0.29 17.56
N GLU A 168 -5.16 0.95 17.61
CA GLU A 168 -6.13 1.42 16.62
C GLU A 168 -5.47 1.40 15.23
N ASN A 169 -5.79 0.35 14.47
CA ASN A 169 -5.42 0.09 13.08
C ASN A 169 -4.87 1.31 12.32
N LYS A 170 -3.55 1.31 12.06
CA LYS A 170 -2.82 2.32 11.26
C LYS A 170 -3.30 2.43 9.80
N SER A 171 -4.24 1.59 9.38
CA SER A 171 -4.88 1.58 8.08
C SER A 171 -6.30 2.13 8.17
N CYS A 172 -6.59 3.18 7.40
CA CYS A 172 -7.92 3.77 7.34
C CYS A 172 -8.66 3.28 6.09
N ARG A 173 -9.98 3.13 6.19
CA ARG A 173 -10.84 2.87 5.05
C ARG A 173 -11.21 4.19 4.37
N TYR A 174 -11.07 4.24 3.06
CA TYR A 174 -11.41 5.38 2.23
C TYR A 174 -12.32 4.96 1.08
N ARG A 175 -13.08 5.93 0.56
CA ARG A 175 -13.84 5.81 -0.68
C ARG A 175 -13.36 6.85 -1.67
N LEU A 176 -13.06 6.45 -2.91
CA LEU A 176 -12.82 7.40 -4.00
C LEU A 176 -14.14 8.06 -4.40
N GLN A 177 -14.17 9.40 -4.46
CA GLN A 177 -15.38 10.18 -4.74
C GLN A 177 -15.46 10.65 -6.20
N VAL A 178 -14.42 10.39 -6.99
CA VAL A 178 -14.37 10.74 -8.41
C VAL A 178 -14.73 9.54 -9.27
N PRO A 179 -15.41 9.74 -10.41
CA PRO A 179 -15.66 8.66 -11.36
C PRO A 179 -14.33 8.15 -11.91
N LEU A 180 -14.23 6.84 -12.09
CA LEU A 180 -13.08 6.22 -12.75
C LEU A 180 -13.25 6.31 -14.27
N ASP A 181 -12.21 6.74 -14.97
CA ASP A 181 -12.22 6.75 -16.43
C ASP A 181 -12.25 5.30 -16.96
N PRO A 182 -13.26 4.93 -17.79
CA PRO A 182 -13.33 3.61 -18.40
C PRO A 182 -12.32 3.39 -19.53
N HIS A 183 -11.62 4.43 -20.00
CA HIS A 183 -10.64 4.37 -21.09
C HIS A 183 -9.21 4.59 -20.56
N PRO A 184 -8.57 3.57 -19.98
CA PRO A 184 -7.19 3.69 -19.53
C PRO A 184 -6.22 3.91 -20.69
N ILE A 185 -5.29 4.87 -20.53
CA ILE A 185 -4.28 5.22 -21.55
C ILE A 185 -2.87 5.05 -21.00
N TYR A 186 -2.62 5.45 -19.75
CA TYR A 186 -1.29 5.50 -19.16
C TYR A 186 -1.11 4.36 -18.15
N PRO A 187 -0.37 3.29 -18.49
CA PRO A 187 -0.14 2.18 -17.57
C PRO A 187 0.87 2.54 -16.48
N LEU A 188 0.63 2.05 -15.27
CA LEU A 188 1.61 2.03 -14.19
C LEU A 188 2.55 0.83 -14.38
N ILE A 189 3.79 1.11 -14.74
CA ILE A 189 4.79 0.06 -15.02
C ILE A 189 5.70 -0.11 -13.80
N GLY A 190 5.87 -1.35 -13.34
CA GLY A 190 6.86 -1.70 -12.31
C GLY A 190 6.63 -1.03 -10.94
N ASN A 191 5.37 -0.69 -10.59
CA ASN A 191 5.04 0.16 -9.43
C ASN A 191 5.73 1.55 -9.44
N ASN A 192 6.27 2.02 -10.57
CA ASN A 192 6.97 3.31 -10.63
C ASN A 192 5.98 4.46 -10.82
N ILE A 193 5.43 4.92 -9.71
CA ILE A 193 4.43 5.99 -9.67
C ILE A 193 5.01 7.37 -9.95
N GLU A 194 6.30 7.59 -9.64
CA GLU A 194 6.99 8.84 -9.96
C GLU A 194 7.14 8.99 -11.48
N ALA A 195 7.61 7.95 -12.17
CA ALA A 195 7.72 7.97 -13.63
C ALA A 195 6.35 8.12 -14.32
N LEU A 196 5.29 7.54 -13.76
CA LEU A 196 3.93 7.79 -14.27
C LEU A 196 3.52 9.24 -14.03
N CYS A 197 3.78 9.79 -12.84
CA CYS A 197 3.46 11.17 -12.48
C CYS A 197 4.16 12.17 -13.42
N ASP A 198 5.46 12.00 -13.65
CA ASP A 198 6.27 12.86 -14.54
C ASP A 198 5.79 12.81 -16.00
N LYS A 199 5.16 11.70 -16.41
CA LYS A 199 4.61 11.55 -17.76
C LYS A 199 3.28 12.30 -17.94
N VAL A 200 2.48 12.44 -16.89
CA VAL A 200 1.08 12.88 -16.97
C VAL A 200 0.79 14.25 -16.36
N PHE A 201 1.73 14.81 -15.57
CA PHE A 201 1.65 16.13 -14.95
C PHE A 201 2.89 16.97 -15.22
#